data_AF-A0A1C5MZ61-F1
#
_entry.id   AF-A0A1C5MZ61-F1
#
_cell.length_a   1.000
_cell.length_b   1.000
_cell.length_c   1.000
_cell.angle_alpha   90.00
_cell.angle_beta   90.00
_cell.angle_gamma   90.00
#
_symmetry.space_group_name_H-M   'P 1'
#
loop_
_entity.id
_entity.type
_entity.pdbx_description
1 polymer ?
#
loop_
_entity_poly.entity_id
_entity_poly.type
_entity_poly.pdbx_seq_one_letter_code
_entity_poly.pdbx_strand_id
1 'polypeptide(L)' 'MEMICAIVYQLTKDLSPEEIKASGFDKYYVDHTLALWPQAASGTPWTATYFQSKGDPITDLHEDMAAEGAIV' A
#
# COMPACT_ATOMS: atom_id res chain seq x y z
N MET A 1 7.76 -0.11 4.86
CA MET A 1 7.59 0.37 3.47
C MET A 1 8.63 -0.24 2.54
N GLU A 2 9.93 -0.09 2.82
CA GLU A 2 11.03 -0.63 1.99
C GLU A 2 10.86 -2.13 1.65
N MET A 3 10.65 -2.99 2.65
CA MET A 3 10.49 -4.44 2.42
C MET A 3 9.25 -4.79 1.58
N ILE A 4 8.12 -4.14 1.83
CA ILE A 4 6.87 -4.39 1.08
C ILE A 4 7.02 -3.94 -0.37
N CYS A 5 7.59 -2.75 -0.59
CA CYS A 5 7.88 -2.27 -1.94
C CYS A 5 8.86 -3.20 -2.66
N ALA A 6 9.90 -3.68 -2.00
CA ALA A 6 10.81 -4.66 -2.58
C ALA A 6 10.09 -5.95 -3.00
N ILE A 7 9.18 -6.48 -2.17
CA ILE A 7 8.38 -7.66 -2.51
C ILE A 7 7.53 -7.39 -3.75
N VAL A 8 6.79 -6.27 -3.79
CA VAL A 8 5.97 -5.91 -4.96
C VAL A 8 6.83 -5.83 -6.21
N TYR A 9 7.98 -5.14 -6.13
CA TYR A 9 8.92 -5.06 -7.25
C TYR A 9 9.41 -6.43 -7.72
N GLN A 10 9.81 -7.32 -6.82
CA GLN A 10 10.28 -8.65 -7.21
C GLN A 10 9.19 -9.49 -7.88
N LEU A 11 7.93 -9.29 -7.50
CA LEU A 11 6.78 -9.98 -8.12
C LEU A 11 6.41 -9.43 -9.50
N THR A 12 6.79 -8.19 -9.82
CA THR A 12 6.31 -7.49 -11.03
C THR A 12 7.38 -7.13 -12.06
N LYS A 13 8.68 -7.18 -11.71
CA LYS A 13 9.80 -6.65 -12.50
C LYS A 13 9.98 -7.23 -13.92
N ASP A 14 9.44 -8.41 -14.20
CA ASP A 14 9.62 -9.12 -15.47
C ASP A 14 8.29 -9.38 -16.21
N LEU A 15 7.19 -8.77 -15.75
CA LEU A 15 5.89 -8.93 -16.41
C LEU A 15 5.84 -8.18 -17.74
N SER A 16 5.34 -8.85 -18.77
CA SER A 16 4.99 -8.21 -20.04
C SER A 16 3.76 -7.30 -19.89
N PRO A 17 3.59 -6.29 -20.76
CA PRO A 17 2.40 -5.44 -20.75
C PRO A 17 1.08 -6.22 -20.87
N GLU A 18 1.08 -7.35 -21.58
CA GLU A 18 -0.07 -8.24 -21.74
C GLU A 18 -0.43 -8.94 -20.42
N GLU A 19 0.56 -9.42 -19.67
CA GLU A 19 0.37 -10.05 -18.35
C GLU A 19 -0.11 -9.04 -17.30
N ILE A 20 0.39 -7.80 -17.34
CA ILE A 20 -0.06 -6.69 -16.47
C ILE A 20 -1.56 -6.40 -16.72
N LYS A 21 -1.99 -6.38 -17.98
CA LYS A 21 -3.41 -6.20 -18.32
C LYS A 21 -4.27 -7.39 -17.90
N ALA A 22 -3.80 -8.62 -18.13
CA ALA A 22 -4.52 -9.83 -17.76
C ALA A 22 -4.71 -9.96 -16.24
N SER A 23 -3.75 -9.47 -15.45
CA SER A 23 -3.79 -9.46 -13.98
C SER A 23 -4.62 -8.31 -13.38
N GLY A 24 -5.07 -7.35 -14.19
CA GLY A 24 -5.81 -6.16 -13.72
C GLY A 24 -4.93 -5.15 -12.97
N PHE A 25 -3.61 -5.27 -13.08
CA PHE A 25 -2.62 -4.34 -12.50
C PHE A 25 -2.30 -3.16 -13.44
N ASP A 26 -2.89 -3.14 -14.63
CA ASP A 26 -2.75 -2.07 -15.62
C ASP A 26 -3.07 -0.70 -15.02
N LYS A 27 -4.21 -0.57 -14.33
CA LYS A 27 -4.63 0.69 -13.71
C LYS A 27 -3.65 1.23 -12.67
N TYR A 28 -2.93 0.35 -11.97
CA TYR A 28 -1.91 0.75 -10.99
C TYR A 28 -0.70 1.41 -11.66
N TYR A 29 -0.30 0.90 -12.83
CA TYR A 29 0.89 1.33 -13.56
C TYR A 29 0.65 2.44 -14.59
N VAL A 30 -0.59 2.72 -14.98
CA VAL A 30 -0.90 3.84 -15.91
C VAL A 30 -0.39 5.17 -15.36
N ASP A 31 -0.64 5.46 -14.09
CA ASP A 31 -0.34 6.77 -13.51
C ASP A 31 1.14 6.91 -13.08
N HIS A 32 1.83 5.78 -12.82
CA HIS A 32 3.16 5.76 -12.19
C HIS A 32 4.20 4.92 -12.95
N THR A 33 3.91 4.54 -14.20
CA THR A 33 4.77 3.70 -15.06
C THR A 33 5.18 2.40 -14.39
N LEU A 34 6.44 2.22 -13.95
CA LEU A 34 6.92 1.04 -13.22
C LEU A 34 7.38 1.40 -11.80
N ALA A 35 7.19 2.66 -11.40
CA ALA A 35 7.48 3.09 -10.04
C ALA A 35 6.41 2.56 -9.08
N LEU A 36 6.81 2.31 -7.85
CA LEU A 36 5.89 1.88 -6.80
C LEU A 36 5.25 3.09 -6.14
N TRP A 37 3.93 3.08 -6.12
CA TRP A 37 3.08 4.09 -5.50
C TRP A 37 2.28 3.48 -4.34
N PRO A 38 2.44 3.99 -3.09
CA PRO A 38 1.67 3.50 -1.96
C PRO A 38 0.18 3.85 -2.08
N GLN A 39 -0.64 2.83 -2.33
CA GLN A 39 -2.09 2.93 -2.30
C GLN A 39 -2.69 1.60 -1.81
N ALA A 40 -3.93 1.67 -1.31
CA ALA A 40 -4.71 0.47 -1.02
C ALA A 40 -5.03 -0.31 -2.32
N ALA A 41 -5.38 -1.58 -2.20
CA ALA A 41 -5.81 -2.41 -3.34
C ALA A 41 -7.06 -1.83 -4.04
N SER A 42 -7.88 -1.04 -3.32
CA SER A 42 -9.01 -0.29 -3.87
C SER A 42 -8.62 0.95 -4.70
N GLY A 43 -7.34 1.31 -4.73
CA GLY A 43 -6.82 2.49 -5.42
C GLY A 43 -6.74 3.76 -4.56
N THR A 44 -7.10 3.70 -3.27
CA THR A 44 -7.02 4.88 -2.40
C THR A 44 -5.57 5.21 -2.04
N PRO A 45 -5.05 6.40 -2.39
CA PRO A 45 -3.67 6.78 -2.07
C PRO A 45 -3.44 6.85 -0.56
N TRP A 46 -2.22 6.52 -0.13
CA TRP A 46 -1.83 6.75 1.24
C TRP A 46 -1.88 8.26 1.59
N THR A 47 -2.35 8.59 2.78
CA THR A 47 -2.43 9.96 3.29
C THR A 47 -2.18 10.00 4.79
N ALA A 48 -1.66 11.14 5.28
CA ALA A 48 -1.41 11.36 6.70
C ALA A 48 -2.69 11.31 7.55
N THR A 49 -3.89 11.42 6.96
CA THR A 49 -5.16 11.30 7.69
C THR A 49 -5.39 9.90 8.28
N TYR A 50 -4.59 8.90 7.87
CA TYR A 50 -4.61 7.56 8.47
C TYR A 50 -3.85 7.48 9.80
N PHE A 51 -2.99 8.44 10.12
CA PHE A 51 -2.38 8.49 11.45
C PHE A 51 -3.36 9.02 12.47
N GLN A 52 -3.48 8.30 13.58
CA GLN A 52 -4.05 8.86 14.79
C GLN A 52 -2.90 9.11 15.78
N SER A 53 -2.84 10.33 16.30
CA SER A 53 -1.86 10.76 17.29
C SER A 53 -2.52 11.85 18.12
N LYS A 54 -3.00 11.47 19.30
CA LYS A 54 -3.78 12.35 20.19
C LYS A 54 -2.90 12.94 21.29
N GLY A 55 -1.73 12.35 21.53
CA GLY A 55 -0.77 12.79 22.55
C GLY A 55 -1.14 12.31 23.95
N ASP A 56 -2.18 11.50 24.08
CA ASP A 56 -2.50 10.74 25.28
C ASP A 56 -2.03 9.29 25.09
N PRO A 57 -1.05 8.80 25.87
CA PRO A 57 -0.45 7.48 25.65
C PRO A 57 -1.45 6.33 25.73
N ILE A 58 -2.53 6.45 26.51
CA ILE A 58 -3.54 5.39 26.59
C ILE A 58 -4.35 5.34 25.30
N THR A 59 -4.81 6.48 24.81
CA THR A 59 -5.56 6.56 23.55
C THR A 59 -4.70 6.10 22.37
N ASP A 60 -3.45 6.56 22.30
CA ASP A 60 -2.52 6.19 21.23
C ASP A 60 -2.26 4.66 21.23
N LEU A 61 -2.11 4.02 22.40
CA LEU A 61 -1.96 2.56 22.49
C LEU A 61 -3.21 1.79 22.02
N HIS A 62 -4.41 2.29 22.29
CA HIS A 62 -5.65 1.66 21.82
C HIS A 62 -5.76 1.76 20.30
N GLU A 63 -5.37 2.90 19.72
CA GLU A 63 -5.35 3.12 18.27
C GLU A 63 -4.29 2.24 17.59
N ASP A 64 -3.09 2.10 18.18
CA ASP A 64 -2.04 1.21 17.70
C ASP A 64 -2.48 -0.26 17.70
N MET A 65 -3.09 -0.73 18.80
CA MET A 65 -3.61 -2.10 18.89
C MET A 65 -4.75 -2.35 17.90
N ALA A 66 -5.61 -1.35 17.66
CA ALA A 66 -6.67 -1.44 16.67
C ALA A 66 -6.11 -1.48 15.24
N ALA A 67 -5.05 -0.71 14.95
CA ALA A 67 -4.39 -0.69 13.66
C ALA A 67 -3.74 -2.04 13.34
N GLU A 68 -3.00 -2.62 14.29
CA GLU A 68 -2.41 -3.96 14.15
C GLU A 68 -3.48 -5.05 14.01
N GLY A 69 -4.55 -4.98 14.82
CA GLY A 69 -5.65 -5.94 14.76
C GLY A 69 -6.51 -5.88 13.49
N ALA A 70 -6.43 -4.79 12.72
CA ALA A 70 -7.14 -4.62 11.45
C ALA A 70 -6.37 -5.18 10.24
N ILE A 71 -5.11 -5.58 10.41
CA ILE A 71 -4.30 -6.24 9.35
C ILE A 71 -4.82 -7.68 9.22
N VAL A 72 -5.77 -7.91 8.31
CA VAL A 72 -6.28 -9.24 7.92
C VAL A 72 -5.72 -9.63 6.56
#